data_AF-A0A7W0FW40-F1
#
_entry.id   AF-A0A7W0FW40-F1
#
_cell.length_a   1.000
_cell.length_b   1.000
_cell.length_c   1.000
_cell.angle_alpha   90.00
_cell.angle_beta   90.00
_cell.angle_gamma   90.00
#
_symmetry.space_group_name_H-M   'P 1'
#
loop_
_entity.id
_entity.type
_entity.pdbx_description
1 polymer ?
#
loop_
_entity_poly.entity_id
_entity_poly.type
_entity_poly.pdbx_seq_one_letter_code
_entity_poly.pdbx_strand_id
1 'polypeptide(L)'
;MEIIVDNQIVKFLANNPTDTTKIPLISDPKNQILFRWPSLLEYLELGSIFANLPAFDETQPIFKTCISMLSVNEDKEILFYVFDRLFTENLNQIKNLPQINAPFLSEAINAHRQTSNYLAVEHVLSEVLDTCKAVLEVNAVHTMHDLILYLAWDRMCMCMARIFDYQSTDPIFTQGIEVLRGCLIESYQHINQQGMTIPGIYRMLEALFFYEMREENLQNHTATNWITLNQSYKTFVGQNELPDFFYIDDAIIPVEELKSVNETSECYLTQERSENVQARLALTQLMLSKLKAENSQWNYVLQPQKIVCLS
;
A
#
# COMPACT_ATOMS: atom_id res chain seq x y z
N MET A 1 17.82 -16.91 4.93
CA MET A 1 16.48 -16.42 5.31
C MET A 1 16.28 -15.11 4.59
N GLU A 2 15.12 -14.89 4.00
CA GLU A 2 14.82 -13.62 3.32
C GLU A 2 14.30 -12.63 4.37
N ILE A 3 14.86 -11.42 4.36
CA ILE A 3 14.52 -10.35 5.29
C ILE A 3 13.90 -9.22 4.47
N ILE A 4 12.60 -9.05 4.59
CA ILE A 4 11.89 -7.95 3.95
C ILE A 4 11.90 -6.78 4.93
N VAL A 5 12.42 -5.63 4.48
CA VAL A 5 12.59 -4.45 5.32
C VAL A 5 11.63 -3.34 4.87
N ASP A 6 11.03 -2.65 5.84
CA ASP A 6 10.22 -1.47 5.57
C ASP A 6 11.07 -0.18 5.40
N ASN A 7 10.41 0.89 4.98
CA ASN A 7 10.98 2.22 4.79
C ASN A 7 11.61 2.78 6.08
N GLN A 8 11.10 2.42 7.26
CA GLN A 8 11.64 2.89 8.53
C GLN A 8 12.98 2.20 8.85
N ILE A 9 13.11 0.92 8.53
CA ILE A 9 14.37 0.20 8.58
C ILE A 9 15.36 0.79 7.58
N VAL A 10 14.93 1.09 6.35
CA VAL A 10 15.81 1.75 5.36
C VAL A 10 16.30 3.11 5.87
N LYS A 11 15.41 3.96 6.41
CA LYS A 11 15.78 5.23 7.07
C LYS A 11 16.75 5.00 8.23
N PHE A 12 16.48 3.99 9.05
CA PHE A 12 17.33 3.65 10.19
C PHE A 12 18.74 3.26 9.73
N LEU A 13 18.85 2.42 8.70
CA LEU A 13 20.13 1.98 8.14
C LEU A 13 20.91 3.15 7.53
N ALA A 14 20.23 4.06 6.81
CA ALA A 14 20.86 5.24 6.23
C ALA A 14 21.37 6.23 7.29
N ASN A 15 20.68 6.35 8.43
CA ASN A 15 20.99 7.36 9.45
C ASN A 15 21.82 6.84 10.64
N ASN A 16 21.81 5.53 10.93
CA ASN A 16 22.47 4.93 12.10
C ASN A 16 23.39 3.74 11.73
N PRO A 17 24.42 3.97 10.89
CA PRO A 17 25.24 2.92 10.29
C PRO A 17 26.06 2.12 11.31
N THR A 18 26.36 2.69 12.48
CA THR A 18 27.09 1.98 13.55
C THR A 18 26.23 0.95 14.30
N ASP A 19 24.91 1.05 14.19
CA ASP A 19 23.97 0.11 14.80
C ASP A 19 23.55 -1.01 13.83
N THR A 20 23.76 -0.83 12.53
CA THR A 20 23.49 -1.84 11.49
C THR A 20 24.17 -3.18 11.77
N THR A 21 25.43 -3.15 12.23
CA THR A 21 26.19 -4.37 12.56
C THR A 21 25.76 -5.04 13.86
N LYS A 22 24.92 -4.37 14.66
CA LYS A 22 24.39 -4.89 15.93
C LYS A 22 23.10 -5.66 15.76
N ILE A 23 22.45 -5.58 14.58
CA ILE A 23 21.20 -6.29 14.29
C ILE A 23 21.54 -7.61 13.60
N PRO A 24 21.50 -8.76 14.30
CA PRO A 24 21.96 -10.04 13.74
C PRO A 24 21.22 -10.45 12.47
N LEU A 25 19.94 -10.07 12.36
CA LEU A 25 19.12 -10.34 11.18
C LEU A 25 19.66 -9.66 9.91
N ILE A 26 20.25 -8.48 10.06
CA ILE A 26 20.78 -7.68 8.96
C ILE A 26 22.26 -8.01 8.70
N SER A 27 23.02 -8.28 9.76
CA SER A 27 24.47 -8.49 9.67
C SER A 27 24.89 -9.93 9.32
N ASP A 28 24.01 -10.92 9.47
CA ASP A 28 24.33 -12.31 9.13
C ASP A 28 24.39 -12.48 7.59
N PRO A 29 25.53 -12.87 7.00
CA PRO A 29 25.67 -13.03 5.56
C PRO A 29 24.84 -14.18 4.96
N LYS A 30 24.19 -15.02 5.80
CA LYS A 30 23.22 -16.03 5.35
C LYS A 30 21.81 -15.47 5.16
N ASN A 31 21.58 -14.24 5.59
CA ASN A 31 20.32 -13.55 5.39
C ASN A 31 20.41 -12.69 4.13
N GLN A 32 19.33 -12.71 3.35
CA GLN A 32 19.22 -11.92 2.13
C GLN A 32 18.19 -10.82 2.38
N ILE A 33 18.59 -9.57 2.22
CA ILE A 33 17.68 -8.43 2.37
C ILE A 33 16.96 -8.23 1.05
N LEU A 34 15.64 -8.02 1.13
CA LEU A 34 14.80 -7.75 -0.03
C LEU A 34 14.11 -6.39 0.12
N PHE A 35 14.05 -5.65 -0.98
CA PHE A 35 13.33 -4.39 -1.08
C PHE A 35 12.05 -4.61 -1.88
N ARG A 36 11.00 -3.96 -1.42
CA ARG A 36 9.79 -3.70 -2.20
C ARG A 36 9.80 -2.22 -2.64
N TRP A 37 8.81 -1.80 -3.42
CA TRP A 37 8.81 -0.46 -4.02
C TRP A 37 8.95 0.67 -2.98
N PRO A 38 8.12 0.77 -1.94
CA PRO A 38 8.30 1.75 -0.87
C PRO A 38 9.70 1.78 -0.24
N SER A 39 10.30 0.64 0.12
CA SER A 39 11.65 0.59 0.70
C SER A 39 12.71 1.10 -0.29
N LEU A 40 12.61 0.71 -1.57
CA LEU A 40 13.52 1.20 -2.60
C LEU A 40 13.34 2.70 -2.86
N LEU A 41 12.10 3.18 -2.97
CA LEU A 41 11.82 4.60 -3.15
C LEU A 41 12.33 5.42 -1.96
N GLU A 42 12.16 4.91 -0.74
CA GLU A 42 12.71 5.55 0.45
C GLU A 42 14.24 5.61 0.41
N TYR A 43 14.90 4.51 0.02
CA TYR A 43 16.36 4.47 -0.13
C TYR A 43 16.87 5.54 -1.13
N LEU A 44 16.08 5.84 -2.15
CA LEU A 44 16.36 6.85 -3.18
C LEU A 44 15.88 8.26 -2.81
N GLU A 45 15.48 8.50 -1.55
CA GLU A 45 14.91 9.76 -1.08
C GLU A 45 13.61 10.18 -1.81
N LEU A 46 12.91 9.20 -2.39
CA LEU A 46 11.62 9.34 -3.06
C LEU A 46 10.45 8.88 -2.19
N GLY A 47 10.63 8.68 -0.88
CA GLY A 47 9.55 8.26 0.04
C GLY A 47 8.34 9.20 0.05
N SER A 48 8.56 10.49 -0.22
CA SER A 48 7.52 11.53 -0.34
C SER A 48 7.08 11.77 -1.79
N ILE A 49 7.05 10.73 -2.63
CA ILE A 49 6.79 10.87 -4.07
C ILE A 49 5.46 11.57 -4.40
N PHE A 50 4.46 11.43 -3.54
CA PHE A 50 3.15 12.06 -3.72
C PHE A 50 3.10 13.53 -3.28
N ALA A 51 4.12 14.04 -2.58
CA ALA A 51 4.10 15.40 -2.03
C ALA A 51 4.00 16.49 -3.13
N ASN A 52 4.44 16.19 -4.34
CA ASN A 52 4.39 17.11 -5.48
C ASN A 52 3.13 16.95 -6.35
N LEU A 53 2.27 15.98 -6.03
CA LEU A 53 1.04 15.77 -6.77
C LEU A 53 -0.10 16.62 -6.18
N PRO A 54 -1.11 17.00 -6.99
CA PRO A 54 -2.26 17.75 -6.48
C PRO A 54 -2.95 16.99 -5.35
N ALA A 55 -3.33 17.69 -4.27
CA ALA A 55 -4.20 17.11 -3.25
C ALA A 55 -5.58 16.81 -3.86
N PHE A 56 -6.16 15.66 -3.49
CA PHE A 56 -7.52 15.31 -3.89
C PHE A 56 -8.52 15.79 -2.84
N ASP A 57 -9.07 16.97 -3.06
CA ASP A 57 -9.98 17.67 -2.13
C ASP A 57 -11.05 18.48 -2.89
N GLU A 58 -11.92 19.15 -2.12
CA GLU A 58 -13.01 19.99 -2.63
C GLU A 58 -12.58 21.12 -3.57
N THR A 59 -11.30 21.47 -3.65
CA THR A 59 -10.83 22.48 -4.60
C THR A 59 -10.71 21.92 -6.02
N GLN A 60 -10.55 20.60 -6.16
CA GLN A 60 -10.33 19.94 -7.45
C GLN A 60 -11.63 19.73 -8.23
N PRO A 61 -11.66 20.02 -9.54
CA PRO A 61 -12.83 19.75 -10.37
C PRO A 61 -13.24 18.28 -10.37
N ILE A 62 -12.27 17.37 -10.41
CA ILE A 62 -12.55 15.92 -10.43
C ILE A 62 -13.22 15.46 -9.13
N PHE A 63 -12.79 15.98 -7.97
CA PHE A 63 -13.45 15.69 -6.69
C PHE A 63 -14.91 16.15 -6.70
N LYS A 64 -15.16 17.41 -7.12
CA LYS A 64 -16.52 17.96 -7.21
C LYS A 64 -17.40 17.13 -8.12
N THR A 65 -16.87 16.69 -9.27
CA THR A 65 -17.57 15.78 -10.19
C THR A 65 -17.91 14.48 -9.48
N CYS A 66 -16.96 13.81 -8.83
CA CYS A 66 -17.21 12.58 -8.08
C CYS A 66 -18.33 12.76 -7.06
N ILE A 67 -18.26 13.77 -6.21
CA ILE A 67 -19.28 14.02 -5.17
C ILE A 67 -20.64 14.35 -5.78
N SER A 68 -20.70 15.18 -6.83
CA SER A 68 -21.96 15.55 -7.46
C SER A 68 -22.68 14.37 -8.10
N MET A 69 -21.94 13.43 -8.69
CA MET A 69 -22.50 12.27 -9.39
C MET A 69 -23.07 11.23 -8.43
N LEU A 70 -22.66 11.22 -7.16
CA LEU A 70 -23.18 10.30 -6.15
C LEU A 70 -24.67 10.54 -5.83
N SER A 71 -25.13 11.78 -5.91
CA SER A 71 -26.54 12.15 -5.66
C SER A 71 -27.41 12.12 -6.92
N VAL A 72 -26.86 11.73 -8.06
CA VAL A 72 -27.63 11.65 -9.30
C VAL A 72 -28.35 10.30 -9.34
N ASN A 73 -29.69 10.33 -9.37
CA ASN A 73 -30.54 9.16 -9.51
C ASN A 73 -30.53 8.64 -10.96
N GLU A 74 -29.35 8.24 -11.44
CA GLU A 74 -29.09 7.75 -12.80
C GLU A 74 -28.48 6.34 -12.77
N ASP A 75 -28.18 5.83 -13.96
CA ASP A 75 -27.55 4.53 -14.19
C ASP A 75 -26.19 4.41 -13.47
N LYS A 76 -25.95 3.27 -12.83
CA LYS A 76 -24.67 2.95 -12.16
C LYS A 76 -23.47 3.05 -13.11
N GLU A 77 -23.71 2.92 -14.41
CA GLU A 77 -22.71 3.11 -15.47
C GLU A 77 -21.97 4.46 -15.37
N ILE A 78 -22.63 5.52 -14.92
CA ILE A 78 -21.99 6.83 -14.78
C ILE A 78 -20.97 6.81 -13.64
N LEU A 79 -21.29 6.12 -12.53
CA LEU A 79 -20.35 5.95 -11.42
C LEU A 79 -19.16 5.08 -11.81
N PHE A 80 -19.37 4.07 -12.66
CA PHE A 80 -18.27 3.29 -13.25
C PHE A 80 -17.35 4.18 -14.08
N TYR A 81 -17.92 5.03 -14.94
CA TYR A 81 -17.14 5.97 -15.74
C TYR A 81 -16.36 6.97 -14.88
N VAL A 82 -16.97 7.49 -13.80
CA VAL A 82 -16.31 8.39 -12.85
C VAL A 82 -15.15 7.68 -12.15
N PHE A 83 -15.35 6.44 -11.71
CA PHE A 83 -14.31 5.62 -11.07
C PHE A 83 -13.12 5.39 -12.03
N ASP A 84 -13.40 4.94 -13.26
CA ASP A 84 -12.37 4.73 -14.29
C ASP A 84 -11.62 6.01 -14.64
N ARG A 85 -12.34 7.14 -14.68
CA ARG A 85 -11.75 8.45 -14.97
C ARG A 85 -10.81 8.88 -13.84
N LEU A 86 -11.19 8.66 -12.58
CA LEU A 86 -10.34 8.94 -11.43
C LEU A 86 -9.09 8.06 -11.43
N PHE A 87 -9.23 6.76 -11.72
CA PHE A 87 -8.10 5.86 -11.85
C PHE A 87 -7.14 6.27 -12.97
N THR A 88 -7.69 6.62 -14.15
CA THR A 88 -6.93 7.11 -15.30
C THR A 88 -6.18 8.40 -14.98
N GLU A 89 -6.82 9.33 -14.26
CA GLU A 89 -6.20 10.59 -13.84
C GLU A 89 -5.00 10.32 -12.90
N ASN A 90 -5.16 9.44 -11.90
CA ASN A 90 -4.07 9.04 -11.02
C ASN A 90 -2.93 8.38 -11.80
N LEU A 91 -3.24 7.47 -12.72
CA LEU A 91 -2.26 6.80 -13.57
C LEU A 91 -1.49 7.81 -14.45
N ASN A 92 -2.16 8.81 -15.03
CA ASN A 92 -1.51 9.85 -15.80
C ASN A 92 -0.61 10.74 -14.93
N GLN A 93 -1.06 11.11 -13.73
CA GLN A 93 -0.27 11.90 -12.80
C GLN A 93 1.02 11.18 -12.39
N ILE A 94 0.95 9.87 -12.09
CA ILE A 94 2.12 9.05 -11.77
C ILE A 94 3.06 8.91 -12.98
N LYS A 95 2.52 8.61 -14.17
CA LYS A 95 3.33 8.50 -15.40
C LYS A 95 4.08 9.78 -15.76
N ASN A 96 3.53 10.93 -15.41
CA ASN A 96 4.12 12.23 -15.70
C ASN A 96 5.16 12.67 -14.66
N LEU A 97 5.38 11.90 -13.59
CA LEU A 97 6.45 12.19 -12.64
C LEU A 97 7.82 11.95 -13.30
N PRO A 98 8.71 12.93 -13.33
CA PRO A 98 10.02 12.79 -13.98
C PRO A 98 10.91 11.75 -13.30
N GLN A 99 10.64 11.40 -12.04
CA GLN A 99 11.37 10.37 -11.30
C GLN A 99 10.90 8.95 -11.63
N ILE A 100 9.72 8.78 -12.25
CA ILE A 100 9.15 7.47 -12.57
C ILE A 100 9.56 7.05 -13.99
N ASN A 101 10.84 6.72 -14.13
CA ASN A 101 11.37 6.04 -15.31
C ASN A 101 12.63 5.23 -14.94
N ALA A 102 12.88 4.14 -15.66
CA ALA A 102 13.95 3.21 -15.34
C ALA A 102 15.36 3.85 -15.37
N PRO A 103 15.74 4.68 -16.37
CA PRO A 103 17.03 5.37 -16.36
C PRO A 103 17.25 6.22 -15.10
N PHE A 104 16.26 7.03 -14.71
CA PHE A 104 16.35 7.86 -13.51
C PHE A 104 16.58 7.02 -12.25
N LEU A 105 15.79 5.95 -12.07
CA LEU A 105 15.92 5.09 -10.88
C LEU A 105 17.29 4.38 -10.86
N SER A 106 17.76 3.87 -11.99
CA SER A 106 19.09 3.25 -12.09
C SER A 106 20.21 4.24 -11.82
N GLU A 107 20.11 5.47 -12.32
CA GLU A 107 21.06 6.55 -12.03
C GLU A 107 21.05 6.95 -10.55
N ALA A 108 19.86 7.07 -9.95
CA ALA A 108 19.69 7.38 -8.54
C ALA A 108 20.32 6.30 -7.63
N ILE A 109 20.14 5.01 -7.95
CA ILE A 109 20.82 3.91 -7.24
C ILE A 109 22.34 4.11 -7.29
N ASN A 110 22.90 4.38 -8.48
CA ASN A 110 24.35 4.57 -8.60
C ASN A 110 24.84 5.81 -7.85
N ALA A 111 24.09 6.92 -7.92
CA ALA A 111 24.42 8.17 -7.24
C ALA A 111 24.42 8.00 -5.71
N HIS A 112 23.42 7.31 -5.15
CA HIS A 112 23.38 7.00 -3.71
C HIS A 112 24.58 6.14 -3.29
N ARG A 113 24.91 5.08 -4.05
CA ARG A 113 26.09 4.24 -3.75
C ARG A 113 27.41 5.01 -3.77
N GLN A 114 27.55 5.98 -4.67
CA GLN A 114 28.76 6.79 -4.79
C GLN A 114 28.90 7.86 -3.70
N THR A 115 27.77 8.34 -3.18
CA THR A 115 27.72 9.40 -2.15
C THR A 115 27.62 8.86 -0.74
N SER A 116 27.30 7.57 -0.58
CA SER A 116 27.22 6.89 0.70
C SER A 116 28.57 6.86 1.41
N ASN A 117 28.63 7.52 2.58
CA ASN A 117 29.82 7.54 3.43
C ASN A 117 29.94 6.28 4.31
N TYR A 118 29.01 5.32 4.17
CA TYR A 118 28.85 4.22 5.12
C TYR A 118 29.04 2.86 4.44
N LEU A 119 30.31 2.47 4.26
CA LEU A 119 30.71 1.22 3.61
C LEU A 119 30.03 -0.05 4.18
N ALA A 120 29.69 -0.06 5.48
CA ALA A 120 29.02 -1.19 6.10
C ALA A 120 27.56 -1.35 5.63
N VAL A 121 26.83 -0.24 5.45
CA VAL A 121 25.45 -0.25 4.95
C VAL A 121 25.44 -0.59 3.46
N GLU A 122 26.36 -0.03 2.70
CA GLU A 122 26.55 -0.40 1.28
C GLU A 122 26.85 -1.88 1.10
N HIS A 123 27.69 -2.47 1.96
CA HIS A 123 28.00 -3.88 1.90
C HIS A 123 26.78 -4.77 2.17
N VAL A 124 25.94 -4.36 3.12
CA VAL A 124 24.71 -5.07 3.49
C VAL A 124 23.65 -4.96 2.38
N LEU A 125 23.54 -3.79 1.74
CA LEU A 125 22.51 -3.53 0.72
C LEU A 125 22.98 -3.81 -0.72
N SER A 126 24.25 -4.12 -0.96
CA SER A 126 24.79 -4.19 -2.32
C SER A 126 24.04 -5.19 -3.19
N GLU A 127 23.74 -6.38 -2.66
CA GLU A 127 23.08 -7.44 -3.41
C GLU A 127 21.65 -7.07 -3.81
N VAL A 128 20.88 -6.49 -2.89
CA VAL A 128 19.50 -6.07 -3.18
C VAL A 128 19.48 -4.93 -4.19
N LEU A 129 20.40 -3.97 -4.09
CA LEU A 129 20.51 -2.86 -5.03
C LEU A 129 20.98 -3.32 -6.42
N ASP A 130 21.91 -4.26 -6.49
CA ASP A 130 22.35 -4.88 -7.75
C ASP A 130 21.19 -5.63 -8.42
N THR A 131 20.36 -6.32 -7.63
CA THR A 131 19.14 -6.99 -8.10
C THR A 131 18.12 -5.99 -8.64
N CYS A 132 17.80 -4.93 -7.88
CA CYS A 132 16.89 -3.88 -8.33
C CYS A 132 17.36 -3.25 -9.65
N LYS A 133 18.66 -2.94 -9.76
CA LYS A 133 19.25 -2.38 -10.97
C LYS A 133 19.16 -3.34 -12.16
N ALA A 134 19.49 -4.62 -11.96
CA ALA A 134 19.39 -5.62 -13.01
C ALA A 134 17.94 -5.76 -13.53
N VAL A 135 16.94 -5.72 -12.64
CA VAL A 135 15.52 -5.76 -13.02
C VAL A 135 15.08 -4.50 -13.78
N LEU A 136 15.58 -3.33 -13.40
CA LEU A 136 15.35 -2.07 -14.11
C LEU A 136 15.99 -2.05 -15.51
N GLU A 137 17.14 -2.71 -15.70
CA GLU A 137 17.86 -2.74 -16.98
C GLU A 137 17.33 -3.84 -17.93
N VAL A 138 17.10 -5.04 -17.41
CA VAL A 138 16.71 -6.22 -18.23
C VAL A 138 15.22 -6.23 -18.55
N ASN A 139 14.37 -5.76 -17.62
CA ASN A 139 12.92 -5.82 -17.76
C ASN A 139 12.23 -4.46 -17.55
N ALA A 140 12.89 -3.37 -17.97
CA ALA A 140 12.48 -1.99 -17.75
C ALA A 140 10.97 -1.73 -17.98
N VAL A 141 10.42 -2.23 -19.08
CA VAL A 141 9.02 -1.97 -19.46
C VAL A 141 8.05 -2.57 -18.44
N HIS A 142 8.26 -3.83 -18.05
CA HIS A 142 7.39 -4.51 -17.09
C HIS A 142 7.59 -3.95 -15.69
N THR A 143 8.83 -3.75 -15.27
CA THR A 143 9.19 -3.19 -13.97
C THR A 143 8.58 -1.80 -13.76
N MET A 144 8.64 -0.94 -14.78
CA MET A 144 8.03 0.39 -14.70
C MET A 144 6.51 0.33 -14.75
N HIS A 145 5.93 -0.57 -15.56
CA HIS A 145 4.48 -0.78 -15.56
C HIS A 145 3.99 -1.16 -14.15
N ASP A 146 4.68 -2.08 -13.49
CA ASP A 146 4.37 -2.53 -12.15
C ASP A 146 4.44 -1.39 -11.12
N LEU A 147 5.55 -0.65 -11.08
CA LEU A 147 5.70 0.50 -10.20
C LEU A 147 4.63 1.58 -10.44
N ILE A 148 4.34 1.91 -11.71
CA ILE A 148 3.33 2.90 -12.06
C ILE A 148 1.95 2.47 -11.57
N LEU A 149 1.60 1.19 -11.78
CA LEU A 149 0.30 0.66 -11.38
C LEU A 149 0.17 0.58 -9.86
N TYR A 150 1.23 0.15 -9.16
CA TYR A 150 1.30 0.14 -7.70
C TYR A 150 1.06 1.53 -7.11
N LEU A 151 1.76 2.57 -7.60
CA LEU A 151 1.61 3.95 -7.12
C LEU A 151 0.25 4.55 -7.49
N ALA A 152 -0.26 4.27 -8.70
CA ALA A 152 -1.57 4.75 -9.12
C ALA A 152 -2.70 4.11 -8.30
N TRP A 153 -2.56 2.83 -7.94
CA TRP A 153 -3.48 2.12 -7.06
C TRP A 153 -3.50 2.70 -5.65
N ASP A 154 -2.33 2.95 -5.05
CA ASP A 154 -2.26 3.56 -3.71
C ASP A 154 -2.97 4.92 -3.72
N ARG A 155 -2.66 5.77 -4.71
CA ARG A 155 -3.32 7.07 -4.90
C ARG A 155 -4.82 6.96 -5.12
N MET A 156 -5.27 5.97 -5.90
CA MET A 156 -6.70 5.70 -6.10
C MET A 156 -7.39 5.40 -4.77
N CYS A 157 -6.82 4.51 -3.95
CA CYS A 157 -7.38 4.16 -2.65
C CYS A 157 -7.46 5.38 -1.73
N MET A 158 -6.46 6.28 -1.75
CA MET A 158 -6.51 7.54 -1.00
C MET A 158 -7.63 8.48 -1.47
N CYS A 159 -7.83 8.61 -2.79
CA CYS A 159 -8.95 9.38 -3.33
C CYS A 159 -10.30 8.77 -2.91
N MET A 160 -10.41 7.44 -2.92
CA MET A 160 -11.61 6.73 -2.50
C MET A 160 -11.89 6.90 -1.01
N ALA A 161 -10.86 6.84 -0.16
CA ALA A 161 -10.97 7.15 1.27
C ALA A 161 -11.60 8.52 1.50
N ARG A 162 -11.16 9.54 0.72
CA ARG A 162 -11.74 10.90 0.79
C ARG A 162 -13.19 10.98 0.32
N ILE A 163 -13.56 10.22 -0.71
CA ILE A 163 -14.96 10.15 -1.16
C ILE A 163 -15.82 9.46 -0.08
N PHE A 164 -15.33 8.38 0.53
CA PHE A 164 -16.06 7.66 1.58
C PHE A 164 -16.22 8.45 2.87
N ASP A 165 -15.25 9.30 3.21
CA ASP A 165 -15.30 10.21 4.35
C ASP A 165 -16.32 11.35 4.16
N TYR A 166 -16.70 11.67 2.92
CA TYR A 166 -17.66 12.74 2.63
C TYR A 166 -19.07 12.37 3.11
N GLN A 167 -19.63 13.20 3.99
CA GLN A 167 -20.94 12.96 4.61
C GLN A 167 -22.08 13.61 3.80
N SER A 168 -23.18 12.87 3.65
CA SER A 168 -24.41 13.34 3.01
C SER A 168 -25.60 12.62 3.63
N THR A 169 -26.72 13.32 3.81
CA THR A 169 -27.96 12.74 4.31
C THR A 169 -28.88 12.24 3.19
N ASP A 170 -28.46 12.37 1.94
CA ASP A 170 -29.21 11.93 0.77
C ASP A 170 -29.11 10.41 0.60
N PRO A 171 -30.22 9.64 0.64
CA PRO A 171 -30.18 8.20 0.44
C PRO A 171 -29.62 7.76 -0.92
N ILE A 172 -29.76 8.58 -1.97
CA ILE A 172 -29.19 8.29 -3.30
C ILE A 172 -27.66 8.34 -3.23
N PHE A 173 -27.13 9.31 -2.49
CA PHE A 173 -25.69 9.43 -2.23
C PHE A 173 -25.11 8.15 -1.62
N THR A 174 -25.76 7.62 -0.58
CA THR A 174 -25.32 6.36 0.05
C THR A 174 -25.32 5.20 -0.94
N GLN A 175 -26.32 5.08 -1.82
CA GLN A 175 -26.32 4.06 -2.87
C GLN A 175 -25.17 4.25 -3.86
N GLY A 176 -24.85 5.49 -4.23
CA GLY A 176 -23.69 5.78 -5.08
C GLY A 176 -22.37 5.38 -4.44
N ILE A 177 -22.23 5.61 -3.13
CA ILE A 177 -21.05 5.20 -2.35
C ILE A 177 -20.88 3.68 -2.36
N GLU A 178 -21.97 2.91 -2.22
CA GLU A 178 -21.92 1.45 -2.35
C GLU A 178 -21.41 0.99 -3.71
N VAL A 179 -21.84 1.65 -4.78
CA VAL A 179 -21.39 1.33 -6.14
C VAL A 179 -19.88 1.55 -6.26
N LEU A 180 -19.38 2.70 -5.81
CA LEU A 180 -17.96 3.01 -5.83
C LEU A 180 -17.13 2.07 -4.95
N ARG A 181 -17.68 1.63 -3.81
CA ARG A 181 -17.09 0.59 -2.96
C ARG A 181 -16.97 -0.74 -3.72
N GLY A 182 -18.01 -1.16 -4.42
CA GLY A 182 -17.98 -2.34 -5.29
C GLY A 182 -16.88 -2.24 -6.35
N CYS A 183 -16.79 -1.10 -7.05
CA CYS A 183 -15.74 -0.85 -8.04
C CYS A 183 -14.34 -0.98 -7.47
N LEU A 184 -14.11 -0.45 -6.26
CA LEU A 184 -12.80 -0.54 -5.60
C LEU A 184 -12.42 -2.01 -5.32
N ILE A 185 -13.34 -2.79 -4.75
CA ILE A 185 -13.12 -4.20 -4.43
C ILE A 185 -12.86 -5.02 -5.70
N GLU A 186 -13.71 -4.86 -6.72
CA GLU A 186 -13.57 -5.57 -8.00
C GLU A 186 -12.26 -5.21 -8.70
N SER A 187 -11.88 -3.93 -8.69
CA SER A 187 -10.62 -3.47 -9.30
C SER A 187 -9.41 -4.09 -8.63
N TYR A 188 -9.39 -4.20 -7.29
CA TYR A 188 -8.34 -4.91 -6.58
C TYR A 188 -8.23 -6.36 -7.05
N GLN A 189 -9.36 -7.09 -7.08
CA GLN A 189 -9.38 -8.48 -7.50
C GLN A 189 -8.88 -8.63 -8.94
N HIS A 190 -9.31 -7.75 -9.85
CA HIS A 190 -8.88 -7.77 -11.24
C HIS A 190 -7.38 -7.48 -11.40
N ILE A 191 -6.85 -6.46 -10.72
CA ILE A 191 -5.41 -6.15 -10.78
C ILE A 191 -4.60 -7.33 -10.22
N ASN A 192 -4.99 -7.85 -9.06
CA ASN A 192 -4.28 -8.96 -8.43
C ASN A 192 -4.34 -10.26 -9.26
N GLN A 193 -5.49 -10.57 -9.88
CA GLN A 193 -5.64 -11.78 -10.72
C GLN A 193 -4.82 -11.74 -12.02
N GLN A 194 -4.45 -10.55 -12.51
CA GLN A 194 -3.55 -10.45 -13.66
C GLN A 194 -2.13 -10.95 -13.32
N GLY A 195 -1.75 -10.97 -12.04
CA GLY A 195 -0.45 -11.47 -11.58
C GLY A 195 0.75 -10.65 -12.04
N MET A 196 0.54 -9.51 -12.71
CA MET A 196 1.61 -8.62 -13.18
C MET A 196 2.03 -7.61 -12.12
N THR A 197 1.11 -7.24 -11.22
CA THR A 197 1.32 -6.30 -10.14
C THR A 197 0.64 -6.80 -8.90
N ILE A 198 1.30 -6.60 -7.75
CA ILE A 198 0.72 -6.84 -6.43
C ILE A 198 0.26 -5.47 -5.91
N PRO A 199 -1.03 -5.12 -6.05
CA PRO A 199 -1.53 -3.86 -5.54
C PRO A 199 -1.51 -3.88 -4.02
N GLY A 200 -1.08 -2.77 -3.39
CA GLY A 200 -1.12 -2.64 -1.93
C GLY A 200 -2.56 -2.76 -1.41
N ILE A 201 -2.88 -3.90 -0.81
CA ILE A 201 -4.23 -4.17 -0.30
C ILE A 201 -4.49 -3.41 0.99
N TYR A 202 -3.47 -3.19 1.82
CA TYR A 202 -3.68 -2.47 3.07
C TYR A 202 -4.28 -1.07 2.83
N ARG A 203 -3.82 -0.37 1.79
CA ARG A 203 -4.40 0.94 1.43
C ARG A 203 -5.85 0.84 0.98
N MET A 204 -6.24 -0.23 0.30
CA MET A 204 -7.65 -0.50 0.00
C MET A 204 -8.46 -0.70 1.29
N LEU A 205 -7.95 -1.47 2.24
CA LEU A 205 -8.62 -1.73 3.51
C LEU A 205 -8.74 -0.47 4.36
N GLU A 206 -7.75 0.43 4.31
CA GLU A 206 -7.85 1.77 4.89
C GLU A 206 -8.94 2.61 4.21
N ALA A 207 -9.08 2.57 2.89
CA ALA A 207 -10.18 3.25 2.22
C ALA A 207 -11.54 2.69 2.70
N LEU A 208 -11.67 1.37 2.74
CA LEU A 208 -12.88 0.71 3.24
C LEU A 208 -13.16 1.03 4.72
N PHE A 209 -12.13 1.26 5.54
CA PHE A 209 -12.32 1.77 6.90
C PHE A 209 -13.12 3.08 6.89
N PHE A 210 -12.83 4.04 6.01
CA PHE A 210 -13.59 5.30 5.95
C PHE A 210 -15.06 5.08 5.55
N TYR A 211 -15.31 4.10 4.68
CA TYR A 211 -16.67 3.68 4.36
C TYR A 211 -17.38 3.08 5.60
N GLU A 212 -16.70 2.24 6.37
CA GLU A 212 -17.25 1.65 7.60
C GLU A 212 -17.50 2.68 8.71
N MET A 213 -16.78 3.80 8.70
CA MET A 213 -16.91 4.89 9.68
C MET A 213 -18.00 5.91 9.35
N ARG A 214 -18.73 5.73 8.25
CA ARG A 214 -19.89 6.57 7.89
C ARG A 214 -21.03 6.41 8.89
N GLU A 215 -21.80 7.49 9.10
CA GLU A 215 -22.87 7.54 10.11
C GLU A 215 -23.86 6.40 10.00
N GLU A 216 -24.27 6.07 8.76
CA GLU A 216 -25.20 4.98 8.47
C GLU A 216 -24.68 3.58 8.85
N ASN A 217 -23.36 3.41 8.91
CA ASN A 217 -22.69 2.14 9.18
C ASN A 217 -22.33 1.94 10.65
N LEU A 218 -22.33 3.00 11.46
CA LEU A 218 -21.86 2.98 12.85
C LEU A 218 -22.62 1.99 13.74
N GLN A 219 -23.92 1.84 13.48
CA GLN A 219 -24.82 0.92 14.20
C GLN A 219 -24.57 -0.56 13.89
N ASN A 220 -23.85 -0.87 12.81
CA ASN A 220 -23.58 -2.25 12.38
C ASN A 220 -22.34 -2.83 13.09
N HIS A 221 -21.61 -2.03 13.87
CA HIS A 221 -20.38 -2.45 14.52
C HIS A 221 -20.62 -3.02 15.91
N THR A 222 -20.04 -4.19 16.17
CA THR A 222 -19.94 -4.73 17.53
C THR A 222 -19.00 -3.89 18.39
N ALA A 223 -19.07 -4.04 19.72
CA ALA A 223 -18.11 -3.39 20.62
C ALA A 223 -16.65 -3.74 20.29
N THR A 224 -16.39 -4.99 19.89
CA THR A 224 -15.05 -5.44 19.46
C THR A 224 -14.61 -4.73 18.18
N ASN A 225 -15.50 -4.61 17.18
CA ASN A 225 -15.20 -3.88 15.94
C ASN A 225 -14.82 -2.44 16.24
N TRP A 226 -15.58 -1.77 17.12
CA TRP A 226 -15.31 -0.40 17.53
C TRP A 226 -13.94 -0.21 18.18
N ILE A 227 -13.52 -1.15 19.02
CA ILE A 227 -12.19 -1.11 19.63
C ILE A 227 -11.11 -1.20 18.55
N THR A 228 -11.23 -2.17 17.65
CA THR A 228 -10.29 -2.35 16.52
C THR A 228 -10.24 -1.08 15.67
N LEU A 229 -11.37 -0.60 15.16
CA LEU A 229 -11.44 0.60 14.32
C LEU A 229 -10.77 1.81 14.98
N ASN A 230 -11.08 2.08 16.25
CA ASN A 230 -10.51 3.21 16.99
C ASN A 230 -9.01 3.07 17.26
N GLN A 231 -8.51 1.86 17.50
CA GLN A 231 -7.08 1.61 17.69
C GLN A 231 -6.33 1.78 16.37
N SER A 232 -6.85 1.22 15.28
CA SER A 232 -6.21 1.24 13.97
C SER A 232 -6.18 2.64 13.35
N TYR A 233 -7.22 3.46 13.56
CA TYR A 233 -7.24 4.85 13.10
C TYR A 233 -6.02 5.66 13.57
N LYS A 234 -5.54 5.39 14.80
CA LYS A 234 -4.36 6.07 15.38
C LYS A 234 -3.04 5.65 14.75
N THR A 235 -3.05 4.59 13.94
CA THR A 235 -1.87 4.00 13.28
C THR A 235 -1.80 4.32 11.80
N PHE A 236 -2.79 5.02 11.26
CA PHE A 236 -2.78 5.43 9.86
C PHE A 236 -1.65 6.42 9.60
N VAL A 237 -0.99 6.22 8.46
CA VAL A 237 0.04 7.13 7.96
C VAL A 237 -0.59 8.30 7.23
N GLY A 238 0.21 9.35 6.99
CA GLY A 238 -0.26 10.53 6.27
C GLY A 238 -0.75 10.16 4.86
N GLN A 239 -1.75 10.90 4.36
CA GLN A 239 -2.30 10.69 3.00
C GLN A 239 -1.36 11.07 1.86
N ASN A 240 -0.18 11.63 2.15
CA ASN A 240 0.85 11.89 1.15
C ASN A 240 2.05 10.96 1.33
N GLU A 241 1.99 10.06 2.31
CA GLU A 241 3.06 9.11 2.62
C GLU A 241 2.73 7.78 1.96
N LEU A 242 3.72 7.19 1.29
CA LEU A 242 3.59 5.86 0.75
C LEU A 242 3.63 4.84 1.91
N PRO A 243 2.59 4.01 2.09
CA PRO A 243 2.56 3.08 3.19
C PRO A 243 3.53 1.94 2.90
N ASP A 244 4.17 1.43 3.95
CA ASP A 244 5.12 0.34 3.84
C ASP A 244 4.73 -0.74 4.84
N PHE A 245 3.68 -1.49 4.49
CA PHE A 245 3.12 -2.54 5.33
C PHE A 245 3.11 -3.88 4.59
N PHE A 246 4.23 -4.25 3.96
CA PHE A 246 4.29 -5.48 3.17
C PHE A 246 4.05 -6.74 3.98
N TYR A 247 4.29 -6.70 5.29
CA TYR A 247 3.91 -7.79 6.19
C TYR A 247 2.39 -8.04 6.24
N ILE A 248 1.58 -7.12 5.71
CA ILE A 248 0.16 -7.32 5.43
C ILE A 248 -0.04 -7.64 3.96
N ASP A 249 0.53 -6.85 3.04
CA ASP A 249 0.26 -7.04 1.60
C ASP A 249 0.70 -8.43 1.11
N ASP A 250 1.89 -8.89 1.50
CA ASP A 250 2.41 -10.23 1.18
C ASP A 250 1.75 -11.33 2.03
N ALA A 251 1.06 -10.95 3.12
CA ALA A 251 0.33 -11.87 3.97
C ALA A 251 -1.09 -12.16 3.46
N ILE A 252 -1.58 -11.43 2.45
CA ILE A 252 -2.91 -11.67 1.92
C ILE A 252 -2.81 -12.57 0.71
N ILE A 253 -3.15 -13.83 0.92
CA ILE A 253 -3.03 -14.89 -0.08
C ILE A 253 -4.40 -15.48 -0.43
N PRO A 254 -4.54 -16.10 -1.62
CA PRO A 254 -5.69 -16.93 -1.94
C PRO A 254 -5.91 -18.04 -0.89
N VAL A 255 -7.17 -18.32 -0.55
CA VAL A 255 -7.57 -19.36 0.42
C VAL A 255 -7.01 -20.73 0.05
N GLU A 256 -6.88 -21.00 -1.24
CA GLU A 256 -6.35 -22.25 -1.79
C GLU A 256 -4.88 -22.47 -1.43
N GLU A 257 -4.11 -21.40 -1.22
CA GLU A 257 -2.67 -21.43 -0.94
C GLU A 257 -2.36 -21.58 0.55
N LEU A 258 -3.35 -21.43 1.44
CA LEU A 258 -3.16 -21.46 2.91
C LEU A 258 -2.56 -22.79 3.43
N LYS A 259 -2.72 -23.89 2.69
CA LYS A 259 -2.24 -25.23 3.10
C LYS A 259 -0.87 -25.62 2.55
N SER A 260 -0.32 -24.85 1.61
CA SER A 260 0.97 -25.16 0.95
C SER A 260 2.19 -24.53 1.62
N VAL A 261 1.99 -23.74 2.66
CA VAL A 261 3.06 -22.92 3.24
C VAL A 261 3.79 -23.71 4.34
N ASN A 262 4.86 -24.40 3.94
CA ASN A 262 5.97 -24.70 4.85
C ASN A 262 6.43 -23.39 5.50
N GLU A 263 6.92 -23.45 6.76
CA GLU A 263 7.48 -22.30 7.49
C GLU A 263 8.16 -21.31 6.52
N THR A 264 7.55 -20.15 6.29
CA THR A 264 8.04 -19.19 5.32
C THR A 264 9.48 -18.83 5.67
N SER A 265 10.38 -18.91 4.69
CA SER A 265 11.76 -18.46 4.84
C SER A 265 11.89 -16.94 4.95
N GLU A 266 10.76 -16.23 4.94
CA GLU A 266 10.63 -14.79 5.00
C GLU A 266 10.47 -14.32 6.44
N CYS A 267 11.15 -13.20 6.75
CA CYS A 267 11.05 -12.48 8.00
C CYS A 267 10.86 -11.00 7.68
N TYR A 268 9.80 -10.41 8.22
CA TYR A 268 9.50 -9.00 8.02
C TYR A 268 10.10 -8.22 9.18
N LEU A 269 10.92 -7.23 8.87
CA LEU A 269 11.62 -6.41 9.86
C LEU A 269 11.10 -4.98 9.79
N THR A 270 10.73 -4.43 10.94
CA THR A 270 10.15 -3.09 11.05
C THR A 270 10.67 -2.35 12.28
N GLN A 271 10.76 -1.01 12.19
CA GLN A 271 10.97 -0.14 13.36
C GLN A 271 9.66 0.27 14.04
N GLU A 272 8.51 -0.16 13.50
CA GLU A 272 7.23 0.14 14.10
C GLU A 272 7.06 -0.55 15.46
N ARG A 273 6.37 0.14 16.37
CA ARG A 273 6.03 -0.43 17.66
C ARG A 273 5.11 -1.63 17.48
N SER A 274 5.31 -2.65 18.31
CA SER A 274 4.51 -3.88 18.24
C SER A 274 3.00 -3.61 18.33
N GLU A 275 2.56 -2.62 19.11
CA GLU A 275 1.14 -2.27 19.23
C GLU A 275 0.57 -1.72 17.91
N ASN A 276 1.36 -0.97 17.14
CA ASN A 276 0.93 -0.45 15.85
C ASN A 276 0.77 -1.59 14.84
N VAL A 277 1.76 -2.49 14.78
CA VAL A 277 1.69 -3.70 13.92
C VAL A 277 0.44 -4.51 14.25
N GLN A 278 0.18 -4.77 15.55
CA GLN A 278 -1.01 -5.51 15.98
C GLN A 278 -2.32 -4.80 15.62
N ALA A 279 -2.38 -3.47 15.78
CA ALA A 279 -3.57 -2.70 15.42
C ALA A 279 -3.85 -2.76 13.90
N ARG A 280 -2.82 -2.77 13.05
CA ARG A 280 -2.99 -2.92 11.60
C ARG A 280 -3.40 -4.32 11.20
N LEU A 281 -2.78 -5.36 11.77
CA LEU A 281 -3.20 -6.75 11.55
C LEU A 281 -4.65 -6.98 12.00
N ALA A 282 -5.06 -6.40 13.13
CA ALA A 282 -6.43 -6.48 13.63
C ALA A 282 -7.42 -5.78 12.69
N LEU A 283 -7.08 -4.59 12.16
CA LEU A 283 -7.90 -3.93 11.13
C LEU A 283 -8.04 -4.80 9.89
N THR A 284 -6.93 -5.31 9.39
CA THR A 284 -6.90 -6.16 8.21
C THR A 284 -7.79 -7.37 8.39
N GLN A 285 -7.65 -8.09 9.50
CA GLN A 285 -8.47 -9.26 9.81
C GLN A 285 -9.96 -8.89 9.89
N LEU A 286 -10.30 -7.76 10.51
CA LEU A 286 -11.68 -7.28 10.59
C LEU A 286 -12.26 -6.98 9.19
N MET A 287 -11.54 -6.20 8.38
CA MET A 287 -11.99 -5.81 7.04
C MET A 287 -12.12 -7.01 6.10
N LEU A 288 -11.14 -7.94 6.12
CA LEU A 288 -11.25 -9.18 5.34
C LEU A 288 -12.42 -10.06 5.78
N SER A 289 -12.72 -10.11 7.08
CA SER A 289 -13.86 -10.87 7.60
C SER A 289 -15.20 -10.26 7.14
N LYS A 290 -15.30 -8.93 7.10
CA LYS A 290 -16.45 -8.21 6.53
C LYS A 290 -16.59 -8.47 5.02
N LEU A 291 -15.50 -8.29 4.26
CA LEU A 291 -15.48 -8.57 2.82
C LEU A 291 -15.94 -9.99 2.50
N LYS A 292 -15.46 -10.98 3.26
CA LYS A 292 -15.89 -12.38 3.10
C LYS A 292 -17.37 -12.62 3.43
N ALA A 293 -17.91 -11.91 4.42
CA ALA A 293 -19.32 -12.03 4.79
C ALA A 293 -20.25 -11.42 3.73
N GLU A 294 -19.80 -10.36 3.07
CA GLU A 294 -20.60 -9.57 2.13
C GLU A 294 -20.41 -10.00 0.67
N ASN A 295 -19.22 -10.48 0.32
CA ASN A 295 -18.87 -10.98 -0.99
C ASN A 295 -18.42 -12.44 -0.89
N SER A 296 -19.30 -13.37 -1.27
CA SER A 296 -18.99 -14.81 -1.25
C SER A 296 -17.87 -15.21 -2.20
N GLN A 297 -17.54 -14.36 -3.18
CA GLN A 297 -16.42 -14.56 -4.09
C GLN A 297 -15.11 -14.02 -3.52
N TRP A 298 -15.10 -13.38 -2.34
CA TRP A 298 -13.86 -12.98 -1.68
C TRP A 298 -13.10 -14.19 -1.15
N ASN A 299 -12.00 -14.48 -1.82
CA ASN A 299 -11.21 -15.69 -1.66
C ASN A 299 -9.77 -15.40 -1.19
N TYR A 300 -9.57 -14.29 -0.50
CA TYR A 300 -8.30 -13.93 0.13
C TYR A 300 -8.37 -14.00 1.65
N VAL A 301 -7.26 -14.41 2.28
CA VAL A 301 -7.12 -14.52 3.74
C VAL A 301 -5.77 -13.97 4.20
N LEU A 302 -5.75 -13.46 5.43
CA LEU A 302 -4.51 -13.07 6.10
C LEU A 302 -3.81 -14.31 6.66
N GLN A 303 -2.63 -14.63 6.15
CA GLN A 303 -1.77 -15.66 6.72
C GLN A 303 -0.90 -15.09 7.85
N PRO A 304 -0.53 -15.90 8.86
CA PRO A 304 0.46 -15.49 9.86
C PRO A 304 1.81 -15.21 9.20
N GLN A 305 2.46 -14.09 9.58
CA GLN A 305 3.82 -13.77 9.16
C GLN A 305 4.77 -13.67 10.36
N LYS A 306 6.06 -13.96 10.11
CA LYS A 306 7.12 -13.71 11.08
C LYS A 306 7.54 -12.24 11.03
N ILE A 307 7.00 -11.44 11.94
CA ILE A 307 7.27 -10.00 12.02
C ILE A 307 8.16 -9.73 13.24
N VAL A 308 9.27 -9.03 13.03
CA VAL A 308 10.21 -8.60 14.07
C VAL A 308 10.17 -7.09 14.17
N CYS A 309 9.73 -6.58 15.32
CA CYS A 309 9.75 -5.16 15.67
C CYS A 309 11.05 -4.85 16.41
N LEU A 310 11.78 -3.80 16.00
CA LEU A 310 13.02 -3.38 16.65
C LEU A 310 12.83 -2.29 17.72
N SER A 311 11.63 -1.72 17.85
CA SER A 311 11.29 -0.68 18.83
C SER A 311 10.47 -1.15 20.02
#